data_AF-A0A484MZ17-F1
#
_entry.id   AF-A0A484MZ17-F1
#
_cell.length_a   1.000
_cell.length_b   1.000
_cell.length_c   1.000
_cell.angle_alpha   90.00
_cell.angle_beta   90.00
_cell.angle_gamma   90.00
#
_symmetry.space_group_name_H-M   'P 1'
#
loop_
_entity.id
_entity.type
_entity.pdbx_description
1 polymer ?
#
loop_
_entity_poly.entity_id
_entity_poly.type
_entity_poly.pdbx_seq_one_letter_code
_entity_poly.pdbx_strand_id
1 'polypeptide(L)'
;MEEVEPTFNSTIHPFWEDIERAESYLVCCMYDEAASCSHSVLKSLLEIINSNNNNIHNHEIAECNDELDDMLESAGMAFVQSLNQLGRISEILKELKMLFGSVTAIPAHVFYTG
;
A
#
# COMPACT_ATOMS: atom_id res chain seq x y z
N MET A 1 -2.14 -35.05 7.05
CA MET A 1 -1.36 -33.85 7.41
C MET A 1 -2.02 -32.72 6.67
N GLU A 2 -2.92 -32.03 7.35
CA GLU A 2 -3.54 -30.81 6.86
C GLU A 2 -2.55 -29.71 7.29
N GLU A 3 -1.75 -29.23 6.34
CA GLU A 3 -0.88 -28.07 6.53
C GLU A 3 -1.83 -26.91 6.84
N VAL A 4 -1.89 -26.51 8.11
CA VAL A 4 -2.64 -25.34 8.54
C VAL A 4 -1.84 -24.14 8.04
N GLU A 5 -2.22 -23.60 6.87
CA GLU A 5 -1.62 -22.35 6.41
C GLU A 5 -1.78 -21.28 7.49
N PRO A 6 -0.71 -20.50 7.78
CA PRO A 6 -0.79 -19.47 8.79
C PRO A 6 -1.87 -18.48 8.41
N THR A 7 -2.78 -18.21 9.35
CA THR A 7 -3.97 -17.36 9.19
C THR A 7 -3.63 -15.94 8.69
N PHE A 8 -2.35 -15.55 8.79
CA PHE A 8 -1.80 -14.27 8.35
C PHE A 8 -1.62 -14.18 6.81
N ASN A 9 -1.24 -15.26 6.11
CA ASN A 9 -1.15 -15.26 4.63
C ASN A 9 -2.51 -14.94 3.99
N SER A 10 -3.60 -15.40 4.61
CA SER A 10 -4.97 -15.06 4.20
C SER A 10 -5.32 -13.58 4.38
N THR A 11 -4.56 -12.83 5.19
CA THR A 11 -4.81 -11.41 5.48
C THR A 11 -3.98 -10.49 4.57
N ILE A 12 -2.85 -11.00 4.05
CA ILE A 12 -1.97 -10.30 3.11
C ILE A 12 -2.48 -10.46 1.67
N HIS A 13 -2.89 -11.67 1.27
CA HIS A 13 -3.44 -11.96 -0.06
C HIS A 13 -4.49 -10.97 -0.60
N PRO A 14 -5.43 -10.44 0.22
CA PRO A 14 -6.39 -9.43 -0.24
C PRO A 14 -5.75 -8.12 -0.71
N PHE A 15 -4.60 -7.72 -0.15
CA PHE A 15 -3.96 -6.46 -0.54
C PHE A 15 -3.32 -6.55 -1.93
N TRP A 16 -2.67 -7.67 -2.28
CA TRP A 16 -2.17 -7.87 -3.65
C TRP A 16 -3.31 -7.81 -4.67
N GLU A 17 -4.43 -8.48 -4.41
CA GLU A 17 -5.60 -8.43 -5.31
C GLU A 17 -6.15 -7.00 -5.49
N ASP A 18 -6.16 -6.20 -4.42
CA ASP A 18 -6.61 -4.81 -4.49
C ASP A 18 -5.58 -3.91 -5.20
N ILE A 19 -4.29 -4.18 -5.04
CA ILE A 19 -3.22 -3.48 -5.78
C ILE A 19 -3.32 -3.79 -7.28
N GLU A 20 -3.42 -5.06 -7.66
CA GLU A 20 -3.62 -5.48 -9.05
C GLU A 20 -4.88 -4.85 -9.67
N ARG A 21 -5.94 -4.70 -8.85
CA ARG A 21 -7.15 -4.01 -9.26
C ARG A 21 -6.92 -2.51 -9.48
N ALA A 22 -6.20 -1.85 -8.58
CA ALA A 22 -5.82 -0.44 -8.73
C ALA A 22 -4.97 -0.22 -10.00
N GLU A 23 -4.04 -1.11 -10.30
CA GLU A 23 -3.25 -1.09 -11.53
C GLU A 23 -4.11 -1.32 -12.78
N SER A 24 -5.07 -2.26 -12.71
CA SER A 24 -6.04 -2.47 -13.78
C SER A 24 -6.87 -1.20 -14.05
N TYR A 25 -7.25 -0.47 -13.00
CA TYR A 25 -7.93 0.82 -13.14
C TYR A 25 -7.04 1.88 -13.81
N LEU A 26 -5.74 1.94 -13.48
CA LEU A 26 -4.80 2.84 -14.15
C LEU A 26 -4.72 2.54 -15.66
N VAL A 27 -4.59 1.27 -16.04
CA VAL A 27 -4.55 0.84 -17.46
C VAL A 27 -5.86 1.19 -18.18
N CYS A 28 -6.99 1.13 -17.49
CA CYS A 28 -8.32 1.46 -18.04
C CYS A 28 -8.68 2.95 -17.99
N CYS A 29 -7.75 3.82 -17.60
CA CYS A 29 -7.99 5.26 -17.39
C CYS A 29 -9.03 5.60 -16.31
N MET A 30 -9.32 4.67 -15.40
CA MET A 30 -10.23 4.83 -14.27
C MET A 30 -9.48 5.41 -13.06
N TYR A 31 -9.00 6.64 -13.20
CA TYR A 31 -8.01 7.19 -12.28
C TYR A 31 -8.58 7.52 -10.89
N ASP A 32 -9.86 7.90 -10.79
CA ASP A 32 -10.50 8.14 -9.49
C ASP A 32 -10.66 6.82 -8.70
N GLU A 33 -11.03 5.73 -9.38
CA GLU A 33 -11.13 4.40 -8.78
C GLU A 33 -9.76 3.86 -8.38
N ALA A 34 -8.74 4.04 -9.24
CA ALA A 34 -7.36 3.70 -8.92
C ALA A 34 -6.88 4.45 -7.66
N ALA A 35 -7.14 5.76 -7.58
CA ALA A 35 -6.77 6.59 -6.42
C ALA A 35 -7.47 6.13 -5.15
N SER A 36 -8.77 5.87 -5.21
CA SER A 36 -9.56 5.44 -4.06
C SER A 36 -9.12 4.05 -3.56
N CYS A 37 -8.91 3.11 -4.47
CA CYS A 37 -8.50 1.74 -4.17
C CYS A 37 -7.11 1.71 -3.52
N SER A 38 -6.11 2.31 -4.18
CA SER A 38 -4.74 2.38 -3.66
C SER A 38 -4.64 3.12 -2.32
N HIS A 39 -5.39 4.21 -2.14
CA HIS A 39 -5.45 4.92 -0.87
C HIS A 39 -6.02 4.05 0.26
N SER A 40 -7.07 3.27 -0.01
CA SER A 40 -7.67 2.36 0.97
C SER A 40 -6.68 1.27 1.40
N VAL A 41 -5.93 0.70 0.44
CA VAL A 41 -4.87 -0.28 0.71
C VAL A 41 -3.77 0.33 1.57
N LEU A 42 -3.23 1.50 1.18
CA LEU A 42 -2.19 2.21 1.94
C LEU A 42 -2.60 2.46 3.38
N LYS A 43 -3.83 2.95 3.61
CA LYS A 43 -4.33 3.21 4.95
C LYS A 43 -4.35 1.94 5.79
N SER A 44 -4.82 0.83 5.22
CA SER A 44 -4.94 -0.46 5.91
C SER A 44 -3.56 -1.05 6.23
N LEU A 45 -2.63 -1.01 5.27
CA LEU A 45 -1.24 -1.44 5.48
C LEU A 45 -0.56 -0.64 6.59
N LEU A 46 -0.69 0.68 6.57
CA LEU A 46 -0.11 1.55 7.60
C LEU A 46 -0.73 1.29 8.98
N GLU A 47 -2.04 1.03 9.07
CA GLU A 47 -2.69 0.64 10.32
C GLU A 47 -2.14 -0.69 10.87
N ILE A 48 -1.89 -1.68 10.01
CA ILE A 48 -1.29 -2.96 10.38
C ILE A 48 0.16 -2.76 10.85
N ILE A 49 0.99 -2.08 10.07
CA ILE A 49 2.41 -1.81 10.39
C ILE A 49 2.53 -1.07 11.72
N ASN A 50 1.72 -0.03 11.93
CA ASN A 50 1.72 0.73 13.19
C ASN A 50 1.25 -0.10 14.39
N SER A 51 0.24 -0.96 14.20
CA SER A 51 -0.24 -1.86 15.26
C SER A 51 0.83 -2.90 15.64
N ASN A 52 1.60 -3.38 14.67
CA ASN A 52 2.65 -4.38 14.86
C ASN A 52 3.87 -3.81 15.61
N ASN A 53 4.29 -2.58 15.28
CA ASN A 53 5.40 -1.90 15.97
C ASN A 53 5.15 -1.72 17.48
N ASN A 54 3.89 -1.70 17.90
CA ASN A 54 3.50 -1.60 19.31
C ASN A 54 3.40 -2.97 20.01
N ASN A 55 3.45 -4.09 19.28
CA ASN A 55 3.22 -5.43 19.79
C ASN A 55 4.42 -6.35 19.46
N ILE A 56 5.53 -6.13 20.17
CA ILE A 56 6.88 -6.72 20.00
C ILE A 56 6.92 -8.27 20.05
N HIS A 57 5.80 -8.95 20.35
CA HIS A 57 5.76 -10.40 20.56
C HIS A 57 5.34 -11.27 19.36
N ASN A 58 5.00 -10.69 18.20
CA ASN A 58 4.57 -11.46 17.03
C ASN A 58 5.74 -11.81 16.10
N HIS A 59 6.43 -12.92 16.39
CA HIS A 59 7.56 -13.44 15.60
C HIS A 59 7.19 -13.81 14.15
N GLU A 60 5.94 -14.23 13.92
CA GLU A 60 5.44 -14.66 12.60
C GLU A 60 5.32 -13.51 11.58
N ILE A 61 5.31 -12.25 12.04
CA ILE A 61 5.15 -11.07 11.16
C ILE A 61 6.51 -10.49 10.73
N ALA A 62 7.56 -10.72 11.51
CA ALA A 62 8.91 -10.27 11.16
C ALA A 62 9.43 -10.90 9.85
N GLU A 63 8.94 -12.09 9.49
CA GLU A 63 9.27 -12.78 8.24
C GLU A 63 8.56 -12.17 7.01
N CYS A 64 7.50 -11.38 7.21
CA CYS A 64 6.69 -10.79 6.13
C CYS A 64 6.83 -9.27 6.02
N ASN A 65 7.72 -8.64 6.80
CA ASN A 65 7.94 -7.19 6.73
C ASN A 65 8.35 -6.76 5.31
N ASP A 66 9.19 -7.55 4.65
CA ASP A 66 9.63 -7.27 3.27
C ASP A 66 8.44 -7.28 2.30
N GLU A 67 7.50 -8.22 2.45
CA GLU A 67 6.30 -8.28 1.59
C GLU A 67 5.32 -7.13 1.87
N LEU A 68 5.14 -6.74 3.13
CA LEU A 68 4.32 -5.57 3.47
C LEU A 68 4.92 -4.27 2.95
N ASP A 69 6.24 -4.13 2.96
CA ASP A 69 6.94 -3.00 2.38
C ASP A 69 6.76 -2.97 0.85
N ASP A 70 6.90 -4.11 0.16
CA ASP A 70 6.66 -4.23 -1.28
C ASP A 70 5.22 -3.85 -1.67
N MET A 71 4.23 -4.27 -0.88
CA MET A 71 2.84 -3.88 -1.08
C MET A 71 2.62 -2.38 -0.87
N LEU A 72 3.23 -1.83 0.19
CA LEU A 72 3.12 -0.42 0.53
C LEU A 72 3.72 0.45 -0.58
N GLU A 73 4.87 0.04 -1.12
CA GLU A 73 5.49 0.67 -2.27
C GLU A 73 4.60 0.59 -3.51
N SER A 74 4.10 -0.60 -3.86
CA SER A 74 3.26 -0.82 -5.05
C SER A 74 1.94 -0.03 -4.99
N ALA A 75 1.24 -0.09 -3.86
CA ALA A 75 0.04 0.72 -3.63
C ALA A 75 0.34 2.22 -3.67
N GLY A 76 1.49 2.64 -3.10
CA GLY A 76 1.95 4.01 -3.14
C GLY A 76 2.20 4.50 -4.57
N MET A 77 2.90 3.70 -5.38
CA MET A 77 3.14 4.01 -6.79
C MET A 77 1.82 4.15 -7.56
N ALA A 78 0.88 3.22 -7.39
CA ALA A 78 -0.44 3.29 -8.02
C ALA A 78 -1.20 4.57 -7.62
N PHE A 79 -1.14 4.95 -6.34
CA PHE A 79 -1.74 6.18 -5.83
C PHE A 79 -1.11 7.43 -6.44
N VAL A 80 0.22 7.52 -6.46
CA VAL A 80 0.94 8.66 -7.06
C VAL A 80 0.61 8.79 -8.55
N GLN A 81 0.64 7.67 -9.28
CA GLN A 81 0.30 7.65 -10.70
C GLN A 81 -1.13 8.11 -10.95
N SER A 82 -2.09 7.63 -10.16
CA SER A 82 -3.50 8.02 -10.31
C SER A 82 -3.71 9.53 -10.10
N LEU A 83 -3.11 10.12 -9.06
CA LEU A 83 -3.17 11.56 -8.80
C LEU A 83 -2.48 12.38 -9.89
N ASN A 84 -1.36 11.87 -10.43
CA ASN A 84 -0.66 12.51 -11.54
C ASN A 84 -1.56 12.56 -12.80
N GLN A 85 -2.21 11.44 -13.16
CA GLN A 85 -3.12 11.37 -14.30
C GLN A 85 -4.38 12.24 -14.14
N LEU A 86 -4.84 12.44 -12.89
CA LEU A 86 -5.91 13.38 -12.57
C LEU A 86 -5.47 14.86 -12.61
N GLY A 87 -4.19 15.16 -12.86
CA GLY A 87 -3.65 16.52 -12.83
C GLY A 87 -3.50 17.09 -11.42
N ARG A 88 -3.58 16.25 -10.38
CA ARG A 88 -3.54 16.62 -8.95
C ARG A 88 -2.13 16.56 -8.36
N ILE A 89 -1.11 16.85 -9.18
CA ILE A 89 0.31 16.72 -8.82
C ILE A 89 0.67 17.50 -7.54
N SER A 90 0.13 18.71 -7.40
CA SER A 90 0.35 19.56 -6.22
C SER A 90 -0.18 18.96 -4.91
N GLU A 91 -1.09 17.99 -5.00
CA GLU A 91 -1.69 17.33 -3.84
C GLU A 91 -0.93 16.06 -3.43
N ILE A 92 -0.14 15.46 -4.31
CA ILE A 92 0.54 14.16 -4.08
C ILE A 92 1.31 14.16 -2.76
N LEU A 93 2.22 15.13 -2.57
CA LEU A 93 3.04 15.18 -1.35
C LEU A 93 2.19 15.44 -0.10
N LYS A 94 1.10 16.19 -0.23
CA LYS A 94 0.18 16.48 0.87
C LYS A 94 -0.57 15.22 1.29
N GLU A 95 -1.16 14.50 0.34
CA GLU A 95 -1.91 13.26 0.57
C GLU A 95 -1.00 12.16 1.16
N LEU A 96 0.18 11.95 0.57
CA LEU A 96 1.16 11.00 1.11
C LEU A 96 1.61 11.38 2.52
N LYS A 97 1.87 12.67 2.78
CA LYS A 97 2.22 13.10 4.14
C LYS A 97 1.08 12.86 5.14
N MET A 98 -0.18 12.99 4.73
CA MET A 98 -1.33 12.70 5.60
C MET A 98 -1.44 11.20 5.91
N LEU A 99 -1.15 10.34 4.94
CA LEU A 99 -1.12 8.88 5.13
C LEU A 99 0.06 8.44 6.01
N PHE A 100 1.28 8.79 5.62
CA PHE A 100 2.52 8.34 6.26
C PHE A 100 2.90 9.14 7.52
N GLY A 101 2.20 10.23 7.82
CA GLY A 101 2.46 11.12 8.96
C GLY A 101 3.69 12.04 8.81
N SER A 102 4.71 11.60 8.07
CA SER A 102 5.92 12.38 7.76
C SER A 102 6.38 12.14 6.33
N VAL A 103 7.01 13.16 5.73
CA VAL A 103 7.66 13.02 4.41
C VAL A 103 8.82 12.03 4.45
N THR A 104 9.53 11.96 5.58
CA THR A 104 10.67 11.04 5.78
C THR A 104 10.25 9.58 5.96
N ALA A 105 8.95 9.33 6.14
CA ALA A 105 8.39 7.98 6.28
C ALA A 105 7.84 7.43 4.95
N ILE A 106 7.84 8.23 3.88
CA ILE A 106 7.38 7.80 2.56
C ILE A 106 8.51 7.01 1.89
N PRO A 107 8.28 5.75 1.46
CA PRO A 107 9.27 4.99 0.72
C PRO A 107 9.68 5.70 -0.57
N ALA A 108 10.97 5.72 -0.89
CA ALA A 108 11.47 6.43 -2.06
C ALA A 108 10.91 5.86 -3.38
N HIS A 109 10.70 4.55 -3.45
CA HIS A 109 10.19 3.85 -4.64
C HIS A 109 8.77 4.29 -5.01
N VAL A 110 7.97 4.80 -4.06
CA VAL A 110 6.64 5.38 -4.33
C VAL A 110 6.69 6.51 -5.36
N PHE A 111 7.83 7.21 -5.47
CA PHE A 111 8.03 8.29 -6.43
C PHE A 111 8.69 7.82 -7.74
N TYR A 112 9.08 6.55 -7.86
CA TYR A 112 9.57 5.98 -9.12
C TYR A 112 8.40 5.63 -10.03
N THR A 113 7.64 6.64 -10.43
CA THR A 113 6.58 6.49 -11.40
C THR A 113 7.13 6.77 -12.80
N GLY A 114 6.96 5.82 -13.72
CA GLY A 114 7.33 5.94 -15.14
C GLY A 114 6.41 6.88 -15.92
#